data_AF-L8Y9T3-F1
#
_entry.id   AF-L8Y9T3-F1
#
_cell.length_a   1.000
_cell.length_b   1.000
_cell.length_c   1.000
_cell.angle_alpha   90.00
_cell.angle_beta   90.00
_cell.angle_gamma   90.00
#
_symmetry.space_group_name_H-M   'P 1'
#
loop_
_entity.id
_entity.type
_entity.pdbx_description
1 polymer ?
#
loop_
_entity_poly.entity_id
_entity_poly.type
_entity_poly.pdbx_seq_one_letter_code
_entity_poly.pdbx_strand_id
1 'polypeptide(L)'
;MGYWLMAQCDTYTPAACAAKDAFEAAFPPSKQPEAIAFCKDEITSIRSAYFEFISALCQRIPQLMKEEASKVSPSVLLSIDDSDPVVCPALWEAVLYTLTTVELIPLIDTVLEEPRLQHGQLFNHLAETLSSWEAKADMEKDDKTAHNLENVLLNFWEKLSEICVKKINEPEADVKSVLGVSNLLQVLQKSNKKKNGKVRFADEIPGNNIKSEKCGSSEGENSENSELMTESFTHNSSNLLSPLRKKPLEDLVCKLAEMSFNYVSEQKSEQHLRFLSTLLDSFSSSHVFKMLLGDEKHSTIKAKSPEIAKLAQKNPAVQFLYRKLIGWLNEDQRKDAGFLVDILYSALRCCDSDVERKDVLDDLTKVDLKCNSLLQVIEKVS
;
A
#
# COMPACT_ATOMS: atom_id res chain seq x y z
N MET A 1 2.08 -45.23 -3.79
CA MET A 1 3.52 -45.46 -3.47
C MET A 1 4.18 -44.15 -3.06
N GLY A 2 3.80 -43.03 -3.68
CA GLY A 2 4.19 -41.67 -3.31
C GLY A 2 3.94 -41.32 -1.83
N TYR A 3 2.82 -41.73 -1.23
CA TYR A 3 2.56 -41.52 0.21
C TYR A 3 3.66 -42.09 1.12
N TRP A 4 4.18 -43.26 0.77
CA TRP A 4 5.24 -43.91 1.54
C TRP A 4 6.59 -43.22 1.34
N LEU A 5 6.86 -42.72 0.13
CA LEU A 5 8.04 -41.89 -0.15
C LEU A 5 7.99 -40.57 0.63
N MET A 6 6.82 -39.93 0.70
CA MET A 6 6.61 -38.70 1.48
C MET A 6 6.79 -38.92 3.00
N ALA A 7 6.45 -40.11 3.51
CA ALA A 7 6.62 -40.45 4.93
C ALA A 7 8.09 -40.43 5.39
N GLN A 8 9.06 -40.50 4.46
CA GLN A 8 10.49 -40.33 4.79
C GLN A 8 10.82 -38.90 5.24
N CYS A 9 9.95 -37.92 4.95
CA CYS A 9 10.06 -36.53 5.36
C CYS A 9 9.21 -36.20 6.60
N ASP A 10 8.67 -37.22 7.31
CA ASP A 10 7.85 -37.00 8.50
C ASP A 10 8.68 -36.37 9.63
N THR A 11 8.10 -35.37 10.31
CA THR A 11 8.71 -34.72 11.48
C THR A 11 8.83 -35.68 12.68
N TYR A 12 8.06 -36.77 12.71
CA TYR A 12 8.19 -37.85 13.68
C TYR A 12 9.24 -38.86 13.23
N THR A 13 10.44 -38.73 13.80
CA THR A 13 11.63 -39.49 13.42
C THR A 13 11.43 -41.01 13.30
N PRO A 14 10.72 -41.71 14.22
CA PRO A 14 10.53 -43.16 14.08
C PRO A 14 9.75 -43.56 12.82
N ALA A 15 8.75 -42.77 12.40
CA ALA A 15 8.01 -43.04 11.17
C ALA A 15 8.87 -42.79 9.93
N ALA A 16 9.61 -41.67 9.91
CA ALA A 16 10.52 -41.33 8.82
C ALA A 16 11.62 -42.39 8.62
N CYS A 17 12.25 -42.84 9.71
CA CYS A 17 13.26 -43.91 9.67
C CYS A 17 12.66 -45.22 9.18
N ALA A 18 11.50 -45.64 9.69
CA ALA A 18 10.86 -46.88 9.25
C ALA A 18 10.47 -46.84 7.77
N ALA A 19 9.99 -45.69 7.27
CA ALA A 19 9.70 -45.50 5.86
C ALA A 19 10.97 -45.58 4.99
N LYS A 20 12.06 -44.97 5.45
CA LYS A 20 13.35 -44.98 4.76
C LYS A 20 13.96 -46.39 4.72
N ASP A 21 14.03 -47.07 5.85
CA ASP A 21 14.59 -48.42 5.95
C ASP A 21 13.83 -49.41 5.06
N ALA A 22 12.50 -49.30 5.04
CA ALA A 22 11.67 -50.12 4.19
C ALA A 22 11.88 -49.80 2.69
N PHE A 23 12.14 -48.54 2.33
CA PHE A 23 12.47 -48.13 0.95
C PHE A 23 13.81 -48.69 0.49
N GLU A 24 14.83 -48.60 1.33
CA GLU A 24 16.16 -49.14 1.07
C GLU A 24 16.15 -50.67 0.98
N ALA A 25 15.31 -51.35 1.78
CA ALA A 25 15.12 -52.79 1.71
C ALA A 25 14.37 -53.24 0.44
N ALA A 26 13.39 -52.44 -0.04
CA ALA A 26 12.57 -52.79 -1.19
C ALA A 26 13.26 -52.53 -2.54
N PHE A 27 14.12 -51.51 -2.62
CA PHE A 27 14.78 -51.11 -3.87
C PHE A 27 16.30 -50.99 -3.70
N PRO A 28 17.09 -51.74 -4.49
CA PRO A 28 18.54 -51.54 -4.49
C PRO A 28 18.87 -50.11 -4.96
N PRO A 29 20.01 -49.51 -4.54
CA PRO A 29 20.35 -48.11 -4.83
C PRO A 29 20.27 -47.73 -6.31
N SER A 30 20.59 -48.65 -7.23
CA SER A 30 20.49 -48.43 -8.68
C SER A 30 19.07 -48.29 -9.22
N LYS A 31 18.05 -48.76 -8.49
CA LYS A 31 16.63 -48.73 -8.87
C LYS A 31 15.80 -47.69 -8.13
N GLN A 32 16.35 -47.08 -7.08
CA GLN A 32 15.66 -46.04 -6.32
C GLN A 32 15.27 -44.82 -7.17
N PRO A 33 16.10 -44.30 -8.09
CA PRO A 33 15.70 -43.17 -8.95
C PRO A 33 14.52 -43.50 -9.87
N GLU A 34 14.48 -44.72 -10.41
CA GLU A 34 13.36 -45.19 -11.25
C GLU A 34 12.07 -45.32 -10.43
N ALA A 35 12.16 -45.84 -9.20
CA ALA A 35 11.02 -45.96 -8.30
C ALA A 35 10.48 -44.58 -7.87
N ILE A 36 11.35 -43.60 -7.61
CA ILE A 36 10.96 -42.23 -7.31
C ILE A 36 10.31 -41.57 -8.53
N ALA A 37 10.91 -41.73 -9.72
CA ALA A 37 10.38 -41.20 -10.97
C ALA A 37 8.98 -41.77 -11.28
N PHE A 38 8.78 -43.06 -11.03
CA PHE A 38 7.48 -43.71 -11.18
C PHE A 38 6.39 -43.08 -10.30
N CYS A 39 6.75 -42.58 -9.12
CA CYS A 39 5.82 -41.98 -8.17
C CYS A 39 5.68 -40.46 -8.32
N LYS A 40 6.38 -39.83 -9.28
CA LYS A 40 6.49 -38.37 -9.37
C LYS A 40 5.11 -37.70 -9.41
N ASP A 41 4.22 -38.16 -10.28
CA ASP A 41 2.89 -37.56 -10.46
C ASP A 41 2.01 -37.71 -9.21
N GLU A 42 2.14 -38.83 -8.50
CA GLU A 42 1.44 -39.06 -7.22
C GLU A 42 1.96 -38.09 -6.15
N ILE A 43 3.29 -37.90 -6.07
CA ILE A 43 3.93 -37.00 -5.11
C ILE A 43 3.57 -35.54 -5.40
N THR A 44 3.63 -35.08 -6.65
CA THR A 44 3.27 -33.71 -7.02
C THR A 44 1.79 -33.45 -6.80
N SER A 45 0.91 -34.41 -7.09
CA SER A 45 -0.52 -34.31 -6.79
C SER A 45 -0.80 -34.17 -5.28
N ILE A 46 -0.14 -34.97 -4.43
CA ILE A 46 -0.27 -34.88 -2.97
C ILE A 46 0.21 -33.51 -2.47
N ARG A 47 1.33 -33.00 -2.98
CA ARG A 47 1.86 -31.68 -2.61
C ARG A 47 0.90 -30.56 -3.01
N SER A 48 0.31 -30.61 -4.21
CA SER A 48 -0.71 -29.65 -4.63
C SER A 48 -1.90 -29.65 -3.67
N ALA A 49 -2.44 -30.84 -3.37
CA ALA A 49 -3.57 -30.99 -2.44
C ALA A 49 -3.26 -30.47 -1.03
N TYR A 50 -2.02 -30.64 -0.55
CA TYR A 50 -1.59 -30.08 0.74
C TYR A 50 -1.66 -28.55 0.74
N PHE A 51 -1.13 -27.89 -0.29
CA PHE A 51 -1.17 -26.43 -0.36
C PHE A 51 -2.59 -25.90 -0.55
N GLU A 52 -3.42 -26.55 -1.37
CA GLU A 52 -4.86 -26.25 -1.48
C GLU A 52 -5.58 -26.36 -0.12
N PHE A 53 -5.21 -27.36 0.68
CA PHE A 53 -5.76 -27.52 2.02
C PHE A 53 -5.35 -26.37 2.95
N ILE A 54 -4.08 -25.95 2.93
CA ILE A 54 -3.61 -24.78 3.70
C ILE A 54 -4.36 -23.51 3.27
N SER A 55 -4.50 -23.27 1.96
CA SER A 55 -5.28 -22.16 1.42
C SER A 55 -6.72 -22.18 1.94
N ALA A 56 -7.38 -23.34 1.87
CA ALA A 56 -8.75 -23.51 2.34
C ALA A 56 -8.88 -23.28 3.86
N LEU A 57 -7.91 -23.72 4.66
CA LEU A 57 -7.90 -23.48 6.10
C LEU A 57 -7.71 -21.99 6.43
N CYS A 58 -6.80 -21.29 5.77
CA CYS A 58 -6.62 -19.86 5.96
C CYS A 58 -7.89 -19.07 5.60
N GLN A 59 -8.64 -19.49 4.58
CA GLN A 59 -9.90 -18.86 4.20
C GLN A 59 -11.04 -19.16 5.19
N ARG A 60 -11.19 -20.43 5.61
CA ARG A 60 -12.37 -20.88 6.36
C ARG A 60 -12.20 -20.79 7.87
N ILE A 61 -10.98 -20.97 8.36
CA ILE A 61 -10.66 -21.01 9.80
C ILE A 61 -9.38 -20.18 10.06
N PRO A 62 -9.37 -18.88 9.72
CA PRO A 62 -8.19 -18.03 9.83
C PRO A 62 -7.63 -17.94 11.26
N GLN A 63 -8.48 -18.10 12.29
CA GLN A 63 -8.04 -18.02 13.69
C GLN A 63 -7.11 -19.18 14.06
N LEU A 64 -7.45 -20.40 13.66
CA LEU A 64 -6.60 -21.58 13.88
C LEU A 64 -5.26 -21.42 13.16
N MET A 65 -5.28 -20.89 11.94
CA MET A 65 -4.06 -20.68 11.16
C MET A 65 -3.13 -19.62 11.77
N LYS A 66 -3.70 -18.59 12.39
CA LYS A 66 -2.93 -17.60 13.17
C LYS A 66 -2.34 -18.21 14.44
N GLU A 67 -3.08 -19.04 15.15
CA GLU A 67 -2.57 -19.76 16.34
C GLU A 67 -1.42 -20.71 15.98
N GLU A 68 -1.52 -21.36 14.82
CA GLU A 68 -0.52 -22.31 14.31
C GLU A 68 0.53 -21.67 13.39
N ALA A 69 0.69 -20.34 13.43
CA ALA A 69 1.60 -19.57 12.57
C ALA A 69 3.01 -20.16 12.52
N SER A 70 3.56 -20.53 13.68
CA SER A 70 4.91 -21.10 13.80
C SER A 70 5.13 -22.40 13.03
N LYS A 71 4.06 -23.12 12.68
CA LYS A 71 4.10 -24.37 11.90
C LYS A 71 3.73 -24.14 10.44
N VAL A 72 2.70 -23.34 10.19
CA VAL A 72 2.17 -23.08 8.84
C VAL A 72 3.14 -22.23 8.02
N SER A 73 3.71 -21.17 8.61
CA SER A 73 4.57 -20.26 7.85
C SER A 73 5.81 -20.96 7.28
N PRO A 74 6.58 -21.76 8.04
CA PRO A 74 7.69 -22.51 7.47
C PRO A 74 7.26 -23.58 6.47
N SER A 75 6.12 -24.26 6.69
CA SER A 75 5.68 -25.36 5.80
C SER A 75 5.31 -24.88 4.40
N VAL A 76 4.92 -23.61 4.27
CA VAL A 76 4.59 -22.96 2.99
C VAL A 76 5.78 -22.19 2.44
N LEU A 77 6.41 -21.31 3.23
CA LEU A 77 7.42 -20.37 2.74
C LEU A 77 8.75 -21.04 2.36
N LEU A 78 9.09 -22.19 2.97
CA LEU A 78 10.28 -22.94 2.59
C LEU A 78 10.14 -23.65 1.23
N SER A 79 8.94 -23.68 0.65
CA SER A 79 8.67 -24.32 -0.64
C SER A 79 8.56 -23.32 -1.80
N ILE A 80 8.80 -22.01 -1.57
CA ILE A 80 8.61 -20.93 -2.55
C ILE A 80 9.45 -21.10 -3.84
N ASP A 81 10.54 -21.85 -3.79
CA ASP A 81 11.42 -22.15 -4.92
C ASP A 81 10.93 -23.31 -5.80
N ASP A 82 9.79 -23.94 -5.46
CA ASP A 82 9.18 -24.98 -6.29
C ASP A 82 8.80 -24.42 -7.66
N SER A 83 9.17 -25.16 -8.70
CA SER A 83 8.95 -24.82 -10.11
C SER A 83 8.09 -25.87 -10.82
N ASP A 84 7.56 -26.88 -10.11
CA ASP A 84 6.72 -27.90 -10.71
C ASP A 84 5.34 -27.33 -11.12
N PRO A 85 4.94 -27.43 -12.39
CA PRO A 85 3.75 -26.76 -12.91
C PRO A 85 2.43 -27.27 -12.29
N VAL A 86 2.43 -28.46 -11.69
CA VAL A 86 1.28 -29.05 -10.97
C VAL A 86 1.17 -28.46 -9.58
N VAL A 87 2.30 -28.24 -8.89
CA VAL A 87 2.33 -27.78 -7.49
C VAL A 87 2.26 -26.26 -7.39
N CYS A 88 2.92 -25.54 -8.31
CA CYS A 88 3.04 -24.08 -8.28
C CYS A 88 1.73 -23.32 -8.04
N PRO A 89 0.60 -23.62 -8.71
CA PRO A 89 -0.65 -22.88 -8.48
C PRO A 89 -1.10 -22.95 -7.02
N ALA A 90 -1.19 -24.17 -6.49
CA ALA A 90 -1.63 -24.43 -5.13
C ALA A 90 -0.67 -23.83 -4.11
N LEU A 91 0.64 -23.97 -4.35
CA LEU A 91 1.68 -23.38 -3.50
C LEU A 91 1.56 -21.87 -3.43
N TRP A 92 1.47 -21.17 -4.56
CA TRP A 92 1.38 -19.71 -4.56
C TRP A 92 0.10 -19.20 -3.93
N GLU A 93 -1.02 -19.93 -4.09
CA GLU A 93 -2.25 -19.65 -3.35
C GLU A 93 -2.05 -19.83 -1.84
N ALA A 94 -1.35 -20.89 -1.41
CA ALA A 94 -1.06 -21.11 0.00
C ALA A 94 -0.12 -20.05 0.57
N VAL A 95 0.91 -19.65 -0.18
CA VAL A 95 1.82 -18.54 0.17
C VAL A 95 1.02 -17.26 0.35
N LEU A 96 0.12 -16.97 -0.59
CA LEU A 96 -0.76 -15.81 -0.52
C LEU A 96 -1.57 -15.80 0.77
N TYR A 97 -2.33 -16.86 1.03
CA TYR A 97 -3.20 -16.90 2.19
C TYR A 97 -2.43 -16.95 3.50
N THR A 98 -1.26 -17.59 3.53
CA THR A 98 -0.41 -17.63 4.73
C THR A 98 0.18 -16.25 5.02
N LEU A 99 0.85 -15.61 4.05
CA LEU A 99 1.45 -14.29 4.25
C LEU A 99 0.41 -13.24 4.61
N THR A 100 -0.75 -13.27 3.97
CA THR A 100 -1.82 -12.33 4.29
C THR A 100 -2.45 -12.69 5.63
N THR A 101 -2.96 -13.90 5.83
CA THR A 101 -3.80 -14.24 6.98
C THR A 101 -3.03 -14.39 8.28
N VAL A 102 -1.80 -14.88 8.22
CA VAL A 102 -1.02 -15.31 9.39
C VAL A 102 0.04 -14.28 9.78
N GLU A 103 0.70 -13.66 8.81
CA GLU A 103 1.88 -12.82 9.06
C GLU A 103 1.58 -11.31 8.95
N LEU A 104 1.33 -10.81 7.74
CA LEU A 104 1.36 -9.38 7.46
C LEU A 104 0.14 -8.63 7.96
N ILE A 105 -1.07 -9.15 7.72
CA ILE A 105 -2.33 -8.48 8.10
C ILE A 105 -2.48 -8.43 9.62
N PRO A 106 -2.23 -9.51 10.40
CA PRO A 106 -2.24 -9.42 11.87
C PRO A 106 -1.18 -8.46 12.43
N LEU A 107 0.02 -8.45 11.84
CA LEU A 107 1.07 -7.51 12.26
C LEU A 107 0.64 -6.07 12.01
N ILE A 108 0.09 -5.76 10.83
CA ILE A 108 -0.43 -4.43 10.50
C ILE A 108 -1.57 -4.07 11.46
N ASP A 109 -2.54 -4.95 11.69
CA ASP A 109 -3.67 -4.74 12.60
C ASP A 109 -3.20 -4.40 14.01
N THR A 110 -2.16 -5.11 14.50
CA THR A 110 -1.53 -4.86 15.80
C THR A 110 -0.80 -3.52 15.85
N VAL A 111 -0.07 -3.16 14.80
CA VAL A 111 0.66 -1.88 14.72
C VAL A 111 -0.33 -0.71 14.65
N LEU A 112 -1.46 -0.87 13.97
CA LEU A 112 -2.51 0.15 13.92
C LEU A 112 -3.13 0.41 15.31
N GLU A 113 -3.16 -0.58 16.18
CA GLU A 113 -3.63 -0.43 17.58
C GLU A 113 -2.57 0.14 18.53
N GLU A 114 -1.28 0.02 18.21
CA GLU A 114 -0.18 0.39 19.11
C GLU A 114 0.55 1.68 18.65
N PRO A 115 0.28 2.85 19.26
CA PRO A 115 0.78 4.16 18.80
C PRO A 115 2.31 4.27 18.72
N ARG A 116 3.00 3.53 19.59
CA ARG A 116 4.47 3.50 19.63
C ARG A 116 5.08 2.87 18.38
N LEU A 117 4.33 2.02 17.68
CA LEU A 117 4.77 1.31 16.49
C LEU A 117 4.37 2.02 15.20
N GLN A 118 3.36 2.90 15.23
CA GLN A 118 2.84 3.61 14.05
C GLN A 118 3.83 4.60 13.41
N HIS A 119 4.83 5.07 14.16
CA HIS A 119 5.93 5.92 13.67
C HIS A 119 7.19 5.11 13.35
N GLY A 120 7.12 3.79 13.50
CA GLY A 120 8.24 2.88 13.31
C GLY A 120 8.58 2.68 11.83
N GLN A 121 9.72 2.01 11.59
CA GLN A 121 10.14 1.68 10.23
C GLN A 121 9.25 0.61 9.57
N LEU A 122 8.31 0.00 10.28
CA LEU A 122 7.50 -1.12 9.78
C LEU A 122 6.70 -0.78 8.52
N PHE A 123 6.02 0.38 8.48
CA PHE A 123 5.31 0.79 7.27
C PHE A 123 6.25 1.02 6.08
N ASN A 124 7.46 1.53 6.34
CA ASN A 124 8.47 1.69 5.29
C ASN A 124 8.95 0.33 4.76
N HIS A 125 9.22 -0.63 5.66
CA HIS A 125 9.58 -2.00 5.27
C HIS A 125 8.45 -2.69 4.51
N LEU A 126 7.19 -2.47 4.89
CA LEU A 126 6.03 -2.96 4.15
C LEU A 126 6.00 -2.39 2.74
N ALA A 127 6.15 -1.06 2.59
CA ALA A 127 6.20 -0.41 1.28
C ALA A 127 7.37 -0.90 0.41
N GLU A 128 8.55 -1.17 1.00
CA GLU A 128 9.70 -1.77 0.32
C GLU A 128 9.43 -3.21 -0.11
N THR A 129 8.82 -4.00 0.76
CA THR A 129 8.45 -5.40 0.47
C THR A 129 7.46 -5.47 -0.69
N LEU A 130 6.42 -4.64 -0.67
CA LEU A 130 5.48 -4.51 -1.77
C LEU A 130 6.18 -4.07 -3.06
N SER A 131 7.11 -3.12 -3.00
CA SER A 131 7.86 -2.69 -4.19
C SER A 131 8.72 -3.81 -4.75
N SER A 132 9.27 -4.68 -3.89
CA SER A 132 10.00 -5.86 -4.34
C SER A 132 9.09 -6.90 -4.99
N TRP A 133 7.89 -7.12 -4.47
CA TRP A 133 6.92 -8.05 -5.04
C TRP A 133 6.37 -7.54 -6.37
N GLU A 134 6.07 -6.25 -6.47
CA GLU A 134 5.66 -5.57 -7.71
C GLU A 134 6.76 -5.70 -8.77
N ALA A 135 8.02 -5.37 -8.43
CA ALA A 135 9.13 -5.50 -9.37
C ALA A 135 9.36 -6.95 -9.79
N LYS A 136 9.12 -7.92 -8.90
CA LYS A 136 9.21 -9.34 -9.24
C LYS A 136 8.11 -9.75 -10.22
N ALA A 137 6.87 -9.32 -9.99
CA ALA A 137 5.76 -9.58 -10.90
C ALA A 137 6.02 -8.99 -12.30
N ASP A 138 6.56 -7.76 -12.36
CA ASP A 138 6.87 -7.06 -13.62
C ASP A 138 8.03 -7.72 -14.41
N MET A 139 8.97 -8.36 -13.71
CA MET A 139 10.16 -8.98 -14.32
C MET A 139 10.01 -10.47 -14.65
N GLU A 140 8.92 -11.10 -14.19
CA GLU A 140 8.70 -12.53 -14.36
C GLU A 140 8.39 -12.87 -15.82
N LYS A 141 9.02 -13.92 -16.33
CA LYS A 141 8.91 -14.32 -17.75
C LYS A 141 7.87 -15.39 -17.99
N ASP A 142 7.54 -16.16 -16.96
CA ASP A 142 6.48 -17.15 -17.02
C ASP A 142 5.13 -16.48 -16.70
N ASP A 143 4.24 -16.44 -17.69
CA ASP A 143 2.92 -15.75 -17.58
C ASP A 143 2.10 -16.27 -16.39
N LYS A 144 2.19 -17.57 -16.10
CA LYS A 144 1.45 -18.21 -15.01
C LYS A 144 1.97 -17.78 -13.65
N THR A 145 3.29 -17.72 -13.48
CA THR A 145 3.95 -17.26 -12.25
C THR A 145 3.76 -15.77 -12.04
N ALA A 146 3.86 -14.96 -13.11
CA ALA A 146 3.57 -13.53 -13.07
C ALA A 146 2.13 -13.27 -12.58
N HIS A 147 1.15 -13.96 -13.17
CA HIS A 147 -0.25 -13.85 -12.77
C HIS A 147 -0.50 -14.26 -11.30
N ASN A 148 0.20 -15.30 -10.82
CA ASN A 148 0.11 -15.70 -9.42
C ASN A 148 0.66 -14.60 -8.48
N LEU A 149 1.77 -13.95 -8.83
CA LEU A 149 2.33 -12.85 -8.04
C LEU A 149 1.42 -11.62 -8.05
N GLU A 150 0.76 -11.31 -9.18
CA GLU A 150 -0.26 -10.26 -9.24
C GLU A 150 -1.44 -10.58 -8.32
N ASN A 151 -1.96 -11.81 -8.34
CA ASN A 151 -3.03 -12.26 -7.45
C ASN A 151 -2.63 -12.16 -5.98
N VAL A 152 -1.36 -12.46 -5.66
CA VAL A 152 -0.81 -12.30 -4.31
C VAL A 152 -0.93 -10.84 -3.84
N LEU A 153 -0.51 -9.90 -4.68
CA LEU A 153 -0.58 -8.47 -4.39
C LEU A 153 -2.04 -8.01 -4.25
N LEU A 154 -2.93 -8.42 -5.14
CA LEU A 154 -4.34 -8.03 -5.12
C LEU A 154 -5.06 -8.49 -3.84
N ASN A 155 -4.88 -9.76 -3.42
CA ASN A 155 -5.51 -10.24 -2.19
C ASN A 155 -4.84 -9.64 -0.94
N PHE A 156 -3.55 -9.30 -0.97
CA PHE A 156 -2.96 -8.47 0.08
C PHE A 156 -3.70 -7.13 0.22
N TRP A 157 -3.93 -6.42 -0.89
CA TRP A 157 -4.64 -5.14 -0.88
C TRP A 157 -6.09 -5.26 -0.44
N GLU A 158 -6.78 -6.35 -0.81
CA GLU A 158 -8.12 -6.66 -0.32
C GLU A 158 -8.15 -6.77 1.21
N LYS A 159 -7.23 -7.56 1.79
CA LYS A 159 -7.15 -7.74 3.26
C LYS A 159 -6.69 -6.48 3.99
N LEU A 160 -5.78 -5.71 3.41
CA LEU A 160 -5.40 -4.41 3.96
C LEU A 160 -6.59 -3.45 3.97
N SER A 161 -7.38 -3.43 2.89
CA SER A 161 -8.60 -2.63 2.78
C SER A 161 -9.62 -3.03 3.85
N GLU A 162 -9.82 -4.33 4.08
CA GLU A 162 -10.70 -4.84 5.15
C GLU A 162 -10.30 -4.31 6.53
N ILE A 163 -9.01 -4.35 6.89
CA ILE A 163 -8.56 -3.80 8.19
C ILE A 163 -8.78 -2.30 8.25
N CYS A 164 -8.29 -1.54 7.26
CA CYS A 164 -8.39 -0.08 7.29
C CYS A 164 -9.85 0.38 7.39
N VAL A 165 -10.75 -0.27 6.65
CA VAL A 165 -12.20 -0.03 6.74
C VAL A 165 -12.70 -0.36 8.13
N LYS A 166 -12.34 -1.52 8.71
CA LYS A 166 -12.75 -1.90 10.06
C LYS A 166 -12.32 -0.87 11.10
N LYS A 167 -11.10 -0.33 11.01
CA LYS A 167 -10.57 0.69 11.93
C LYS A 167 -11.28 2.04 11.84
N ILE A 168 -11.75 2.41 10.65
CA ILE A 168 -12.39 3.71 10.41
C ILE A 168 -13.92 3.62 10.57
N ASN A 169 -14.54 2.47 10.35
CA ASN A 169 -16.00 2.29 10.40
C ASN A 169 -16.56 2.18 11.83
N GLU A 170 -16.08 3.01 12.76
CA GLU A 170 -16.56 3.06 14.13
C GLU A 170 -17.11 4.47 14.44
N PRO A 171 -18.30 4.62 15.05
CA PRO A 171 -18.89 5.93 15.32
C PRO A 171 -17.99 6.87 16.14
N GLU A 172 -17.22 6.30 17.07
CA GLU A 172 -16.17 6.97 17.84
C GLU A 172 -14.80 6.42 17.40
N ALA A 173 -14.46 6.59 16.12
CA ALA A 173 -13.21 6.10 15.54
C ALA A 173 -12.01 6.45 16.42
N ASP A 174 -11.31 5.42 16.89
CA ASP A 174 -10.15 5.61 17.76
C ASP A 174 -9.10 6.49 17.06
N VAL A 175 -8.74 7.59 17.72
CA VAL A 175 -7.84 8.62 17.17
C VAL A 175 -6.51 8.00 16.76
N LYS A 176 -6.04 6.99 17.49
CA LYS A 176 -4.78 6.32 17.20
C LYS A 176 -4.90 5.46 15.95
N SER A 177 -5.98 4.69 15.82
CA SER A 177 -6.27 3.88 14.65
C SER A 177 -6.40 4.74 13.39
N VAL A 178 -7.09 5.87 13.48
CA VAL A 178 -7.21 6.87 12.40
C VAL A 178 -5.84 7.42 11.97
N LEU A 179 -5.00 7.81 12.94
CA LEU A 179 -3.64 8.28 12.66
C LEU A 179 -2.77 7.19 12.04
N GLY A 180 -2.86 5.96 12.57
CA GLY A 180 -2.13 4.80 12.06
C GLY A 180 -2.47 4.50 10.60
N VAL A 181 -3.76 4.50 10.25
CA VAL A 181 -4.22 4.32 8.87
C VAL A 181 -3.72 5.45 7.97
N SER A 182 -3.79 6.71 8.43
CA SER A 182 -3.27 7.85 7.65
C SER A 182 -1.76 7.72 7.36
N ASN A 183 -0.97 7.39 8.39
CA ASN A 183 0.48 7.19 8.25
C ASN A 183 0.79 6.04 7.30
N LEU A 184 0.09 4.91 7.43
CA LEU A 184 0.24 3.76 6.54
C LEU A 184 0.00 4.15 5.08
N LEU A 185 -1.13 4.81 4.79
CA LEU A 185 -1.47 5.23 3.42
C LEU A 185 -0.42 6.19 2.85
N GLN A 186 -0.01 7.21 3.61
CA GLN A 186 1.01 8.17 3.18
C GLN A 186 2.36 7.51 2.87
N VAL A 187 2.75 6.48 3.64
CA VAL A 187 3.97 5.72 3.36
C VAL A 187 3.81 4.89 2.08
N LEU A 188 2.66 4.23 1.89
CA LEU A 188 2.38 3.43 0.70
C LEU A 188 2.32 4.28 -0.60
N GLN A 189 1.94 5.56 -0.49
CA GLN A 189 1.94 6.51 -1.60
C GLN A 189 3.34 6.89 -2.09
N LYS A 190 4.37 6.81 -1.24
CA LYS A 190 5.75 7.21 -1.59
C LYS A 190 6.45 6.09 -2.37
N SER A 191 7.12 6.43 -3.47
CA SER A 191 7.96 5.46 -4.19
C SER A 191 9.30 5.30 -3.47
N ASN A 192 9.55 4.14 -2.86
CA ASN A 192 10.85 3.82 -2.28
C ASN A 192 11.84 3.39 -3.37
N LYS A 193 12.33 4.34 -4.18
CA LYS A 193 13.54 4.08 -4.96
C LYS A 193 14.72 4.12 -3.99
N LYS A 194 15.29 2.95 -3.67
CA LYS A 194 16.63 2.86 -3.08
C LYS A 194 17.53 3.77 -3.92
N LYS A 195 18.11 4.81 -3.29
CA LYS A 195 19.36 5.37 -3.79
C LYS A 195 20.30 4.17 -3.82
N ASN A 196 20.63 3.66 -5.00
CA ASN A 196 21.74 2.74 -5.18
C ASN A 196 22.98 3.52 -4.77
N GLY A 197 23.25 3.56 -3.46
CA GLY A 197 24.54 3.86 -2.92
C GLY A 197 25.45 2.80 -3.49
N LYS A 198 26.14 3.15 -4.57
CA LYS A 198 27.24 2.35 -5.11
C LYS A 198 28.28 2.34 -3.99
N VAL A 199 28.19 1.36 -3.10
CA VAL A 199 29.25 1.06 -2.14
C VAL A 199 30.43 0.65 -3.00
N ARG A 200 31.30 1.62 -3.30
CA ARG A 200 32.65 1.32 -3.76
C ARG A 200 33.31 0.63 -2.57
N PHE A 201 33.46 -0.68 -2.68
CA PHE A 201 34.45 -1.38 -1.87
C PHE A 201 35.79 -0.73 -2.17
N ALA A 202 36.37 -0.06 -1.17
CA ALA A 202 37.77 0.30 -1.19
C ALA A 202 38.53 -0.98 -0.87
N ASP A 203 38.82 -1.77 -1.91
CA ASP A 203 39.96 -2.66 -1.85
C ASP A 203 41.21 -1.78 -1.93
N GLU A 204 42.00 -1.77 -0.85
CA GLU A 204 43.45 -1.98 -0.82
C GLU A 204 44.11 -1.28 0.39
N ILE A 205 44.85 -2.06 1.18
CA ILE A 205 45.96 -1.60 2.04
C ILE A 205 47.24 -2.34 1.53
N PRO A 206 48.47 -1.84 1.74
CA PRO A 206 49.33 -1.35 0.66
C PRO A 206 50.63 -2.17 0.52
N GLY A 207 51.36 -1.99 -0.58
CA GLY A 207 52.68 -2.61 -0.73
C GLY A 207 53.52 -2.07 -1.89
N ASN A 208 54.39 -1.11 -1.58
CA ASN A 208 55.70 -0.78 -2.18
C ASN A 208 56.05 -1.29 -3.59
N ASN A 209 56.34 -0.37 -4.53
CA ASN A 209 57.72 0.01 -4.93
C ASN A 209 57.80 0.85 -6.24
N ILE A 210 58.38 2.06 -6.08
CA ILE A 210 59.35 2.81 -6.93
C ILE A 210 59.04 3.16 -8.42
N LYS A 211 59.29 4.46 -8.72
CA LYS A 211 59.74 5.16 -9.96
C LYS A 211 58.66 6.07 -10.58
N SER A 212 58.60 7.36 -10.24
CA SER A 212 59.42 8.51 -10.69
C SER A 212 59.10 9.02 -12.12
N GLU A 213 58.52 10.22 -12.20
CA GLU A 213 58.65 11.32 -13.19
C GLU A 213 57.34 12.15 -13.18
N LYS A 214 57.27 13.32 -12.52
CA LYS A 214 57.57 14.70 -13.01
C LYS A 214 56.69 15.06 -14.22
N CYS A 215 55.89 16.13 -14.35
CA CYS A 215 55.74 17.51 -13.83
C CYS A 215 54.26 17.90 -14.18
N GLY A 216 53.57 18.92 -13.67
CA GLY A 216 53.92 20.12 -12.93
C GLY A 216 52.64 20.88 -12.54
N SER A 217 52.81 21.87 -11.68
CA SER A 217 51.79 22.71 -11.04
C SER A 217 51.05 23.64 -11.99
N SER A 218 49.79 23.95 -11.67
CA SER A 218 49.31 25.33 -11.69
C SER A 218 48.16 25.50 -10.69
N GLU A 219 48.38 26.42 -9.77
CA GLU A 219 47.41 26.99 -8.84
C GLU A 219 46.25 27.64 -9.61
N GLY A 220 45.08 27.64 -8.98
CA GLY A 220 43.87 28.27 -9.48
C GLY A 220 42.81 28.20 -8.40
N GLU A 221 42.97 29.04 -7.37
CA GLU A 221 41.90 29.39 -6.45
C GLU A 221 40.74 29.98 -7.25
N ASN A 222 39.53 29.51 -7.02
CA ASN A 222 38.32 30.32 -7.11
C ASN A 222 37.25 29.71 -6.20
N SER A 223 36.92 30.48 -5.17
CA SER A 223 35.76 30.30 -4.33
C SER A 223 34.49 30.53 -5.13
N GLU A 224 33.57 29.57 -5.16
CA GLU A 224 32.17 29.86 -5.45
C GLU A 224 31.28 29.24 -4.37
N ASN A 225 30.69 30.18 -3.64
CA ASN A 225 29.55 30.11 -2.75
C ASN A 225 28.42 29.28 -3.38
N SER A 226 28.05 28.15 -2.76
CA SER A 226 26.79 27.46 -3.08
C SER A 226 25.75 27.83 -2.04
N GLU A 227 25.15 29.00 -2.23
CA GLU A 227 23.89 29.37 -1.60
C GLU A 227 22.75 28.58 -2.23
N LEU A 228 21.96 27.95 -1.35
CA LEU A 228 20.51 27.73 -1.42
C LEU A 228 19.88 27.54 -2.81
N MET A 229 19.42 26.32 -3.06
CA MET A 229 18.13 26.10 -3.73
C MET A 229 17.24 25.28 -2.81
N THR A 230 16.33 25.99 -2.16
CA THR A 230 15.13 25.43 -1.52
C THR A 230 14.26 24.87 -2.65
N GLU A 231 14.47 23.62 -3.03
CA GLU A 231 13.56 22.96 -3.97
C GLU A 231 12.22 22.69 -3.29
N SER A 232 11.20 23.38 -3.80
CA SER A 232 9.80 23.22 -3.50
C SER A 232 9.36 21.75 -3.68
N PHE A 233 9.09 21.07 -2.58
CA PHE A 233 8.52 19.73 -2.53
C PHE A 233 7.02 19.74 -2.88
N THR A 234 6.66 19.97 -4.13
CA THR A 234 5.33 19.61 -4.64
C THR A 234 5.41 19.52 -6.15
N HIS A 235 5.60 18.32 -6.71
CA HIS A 235 4.97 17.91 -7.98
C HIS A 235 5.21 16.41 -8.24
N ASN A 236 4.12 15.64 -8.16
CA ASN A 236 3.87 14.33 -8.78
C ASN A 236 4.86 13.17 -8.52
N SER A 237 4.90 12.67 -7.28
CA SER A 237 5.42 11.33 -6.98
C SER A 237 4.53 10.18 -7.47
N SER A 238 3.28 10.46 -7.85
CA SER A 238 2.25 9.47 -8.23
C SER A 238 2.48 8.80 -9.59
N ASN A 239 3.38 9.34 -10.43
CA ASN A 239 3.65 8.81 -11.77
C ASN A 239 4.69 7.67 -11.80
N LEU A 240 5.23 7.26 -10.65
CA LEU A 240 6.26 6.22 -10.53
C LEU A 240 5.79 4.94 -9.81
N LEU A 241 4.53 4.86 -9.40
CA LEU A 241 3.99 3.68 -8.72
C LEU A 241 3.53 2.61 -9.73
N SER A 242 3.80 1.35 -9.42
CA SER A 242 3.28 0.20 -10.17
C SER A 242 1.74 0.27 -10.27
N PRO A 243 1.13 -0.12 -11.41
CA PRO A 243 -0.33 -0.24 -11.52
C PRO A 243 -0.94 -1.14 -10.44
N LEU A 244 -0.20 -2.18 -10.00
CA LEU A 244 -0.59 -3.13 -8.95
C LEU A 244 -0.68 -2.49 -7.56
N ARG A 245 -0.10 -1.29 -7.39
CA ARG A 245 -0.26 -0.47 -6.18
C ARG A 245 -1.19 0.71 -6.40
N LYS A 246 -1.04 1.40 -7.53
CA LYS A 246 -1.73 2.66 -7.80
C LYS A 246 -3.24 2.51 -7.73
N LYS A 247 -3.78 1.50 -8.41
CA LYS A 247 -5.24 1.28 -8.46
C LYS A 247 -5.80 0.83 -7.10
N PRO A 248 -5.27 -0.23 -6.44
CA PRO A 248 -5.82 -0.65 -5.14
C PRO A 248 -5.69 0.41 -4.04
N LEU A 249 -4.61 1.20 -4.06
CA LEU A 249 -4.43 2.32 -3.12
C LEU A 249 -5.47 3.43 -3.37
N GLU A 250 -5.72 3.79 -4.63
CA GLU A 250 -6.75 4.76 -4.99
C GLU A 250 -8.16 4.27 -4.60
N ASP A 251 -8.48 3.00 -4.89
CA ASP A 251 -9.76 2.38 -4.52
C ASP A 251 -9.97 2.39 -3.00
N LEU A 252 -8.92 2.08 -2.22
CA LEU A 252 -8.94 2.14 -0.76
C LEU A 252 -9.16 3.57 -0.25
N VAL A 253 -8.42 4.55 -0.78
CA VAL A 253 -8.57 5.97 -0.43
C VAL A 253 -9.99 6.44 -0.71
N CYS A 254 -10.55 6.12 -1.88
CA CYS A 254 -11.94 6.46 -2.23
C CYS A 254 -12.93 5.88 -1.22
N LYS A 255 -12.80 4.60 -0.87
CA LYS A 255 -13.68 3.91 0.08
C LYS A 255 -13.63 4.55 1.47
N LEU A 256 -12.43 4.84 1.97
CA LEU A 256 -12.23 5.47 3.28
C LEU A 256 -12.72 6.93 3.30
N ALA A 257 -12.51 7.67 2.21
CA ALA A 257 -12.99 9.04 2.06
C ALA A 257 -14.53 9.09 2.06
N GLU A 258 -15.18 8.21 1.29
CA GLU A 258 -16.64 8.10 1.23
C GLU A 258 -17.24 7.77 2.60
N MET A 259 -16.68 6.77 3.29
CA MET A 259 -17.12 6.44 4.64
C MET A 259 -16.99 7.63 5.59
N SER A 260 -15.83 8.28 5.61
CA SER A 260 -15.57 9.42 6.49
C SER A 260 -16.50 10.59 6.17
N PHE A 261 -16.75 10.84 4.89
CA PHE A 261 -17.71 11.83 4.44
C PHE A 261 -19.12 11.54 4.97
N ASN A 262 -19.57 10.28 4.92
CA ASN A 262 -20.89 9.89 5.43
C ASN A 262 -21.00 10.17 6.94
N TYR A 263 -20.02 9.77 7.75
CA TYR A 263 -19.98 10.10 9.19
C TYR A 263 -19.96 11.61 9.47
N VAL A 264 -19.23 12.39 8.68
CA VAL A 264 -19.24 13.86 8.80
C VAL A 264 -20.60 14.44 8.43
N SER A 265 -21.22 13.94 7.37
CA SER A 265 -22.47 14.47 6.84
C SER A 265 -23.69 14.11 7.70
N GLU A 266 -23.75 12.89 8.22
CA GLU A 266 -24.89 12.34 8.95
C GLU A 266 -24.74 12.54 10.47
N GLN A 267 -23.54 12.35 11.01
CA GLN A 267 -23.28 12.31 12.45
C GLN A 267 -22.45 13.50 12.95
N LYS A 268 -22.01 14.40 12.05
CA LYS A 268 -21.15 15.54 12.39
C LYS A 268 -19.87 15.13 13.13
N SER A 269 -19.32 13.96 12.81
CA SER A 269 -18.15 13.43 13.51
C SER A 269 -16.88 14.25 13.22
N GLU A 270 -16.32 14.85 14.27
CA GLU A 270 -15.09 15.64 14.22
C GLU A 270 -13.88 14.79 13.81
N GLN A 271 -13.75 13.57 14.34
CA GLN A 271 -12.63 12.67 14.03
C GLN A 271 -12.59 12.28 12.55
N HIS A 272 -13.75 11.96 11.97
CA HIS A 272 -13.87 11.64 10.55
C HIS A 272 -13.62 12.88 9.67
N LEU A 273 -13.96 14.09 10.15
CA LEU A 273 -13.62 15.32 9.44
C LEU A 273 -12.10 15.54 9.40
N ARG A 274 -11.40 15.33 10.53
CA ARG A 274 -9.93 15.40 10.60
C ARG A 274 -9.26 14.39 9.69
N PHE A 275 -9.77 13.16 9.70
CA PHE A 275 -9.27 12.09 8.84
C PHE A 275 -9.50 12.39 7.36
N LEU A 276 -10.72 12.77 6.98
CA LEU A 276 -11.07 13.15 5.60
C LEU A 276 -10.22 14.31 5.10
N SER A 277 -10.00 15.32 5.94
CA SER A 277 -9.11 16.45 5.65
C SER A 277 -7.68 16.00 5.36
N THR A 278 -7.12 15.16 6.23
CA THR A 278 -5.75 14.63 6.06
C THR A 278 -5.64 13.74 4.82
N LEU A 279 -6.65 12.90 4.57
CA LEU A 279 -6.70 11.99 3.44
C LEU A 279 -6.78 12.75 2.11
N LEU A 280 -7.67 13.74 2.03
CA LEU A 280 -7.77 14.59 0.85
C LEU A 280 -6.51 15.44 0.67
N ASP A 281 -5.84 15.86 1.75
CA ASP A 281 -4.59 16.61 1.65
C ASP A 281 -3.49 15.81 0.93
N SER A 282 -3.36 14.53 1.28
CA SER A 282 -2.35 13.65 0.70
C SER A 282 -2.77 13.04 -0.65
N PHE A 283 -4.07 12.80 -0.87
CA PHE A 283 -4.58 12.02 -2.01
C PHE A 283 -5.60 12.77 -2.88
N SER A 284 -5.52 14.10 -2.94
CA SER A 284 -6.38 14.93 -3.79
C SER A 284 -6.38 14.44 -5.24
N SER A 285 -7.53 13.97 -5.73
CA SER A 285 -7.72 13.59 -7.14
C SER A 285 -9.15 13.86 -7.59
N SER A 286 -9.33 14.12 -8.90
CA SER A 286 -10.65 14.26 -9.51
C SER A 286 -11.55 13.03 -9.26
N HIS A 287 -10.95 11.84 -9.19
CA HIS A 287 -11.67 10.59 -8.94
C HIS A 287 -12.22 10.51 -7.52
N VAL A 288 -11.43 10.83 -6.49
CA VAL A 288 -11.89 10.83 -5.08
C VAL A 288 -13.05 11.80 -4.91
N PHE A 289 -12.94 13.03 -5.43
CA PHE A 289 -14.04 14.00 -5.33
C PHE A 289 -15.28 13.57 -6.11
N LYS A 290 -15.13 12.86 -7.23
CA LYS A 290 -16.26 12.26 -7.95
C LYS A 290 -16.96 11.20 -7.12
N MET A 291 -16.22 10.35 -6.40
CA MET A 291 -16.79 9.36 -5.48
C MET A 291 -17.56 10.04 -4.33
N LEU A 292 -16.99 11.09 -3.73
CA LEU A 292 -17.64 11.87 -2.65
C LEU A 292 -18.93 12.59 -3.07
N LEU A 293 -19.11 12.85 -4.37
CA LEU A 293 -20.35 13.41 -4.90
C LEU A 293 -21.46 12.36 -5.06
N GLY A 294 -21.10 11.07 -5.12
CA GLY A 294 -22.00 9.97 -5.39
C GLY A 294 -22.70 10.07 -6.75
N ASP A 295 -23.82 9.36 -6.90
CA ASP A 295 -24.65 9.35 -8.11
C ASP A 295 -25.58 10.57 -8.23
N GLU A 296 -25.37 11.63 -7.45
CA GLU A 296 -26.20 12.85 -7.45
C GLU A 296 -26.05 13.64 -8.77
N LYS A 297 -26.69 13.15 -9.83
CA LYS A 297 -26.85 13.87 -11.08
C LYS A 297 -27.92 14.94 -10.88
N HIS A 298 -27.51 16.20 -10.97
CA HIS A 298 -28.36 17.40 -11.11
C HIS A 298 -28.93 18.12 -9.87
N SER A 299 -28.15 18.35 -8.80
CA SER A 299 -28.44 19.49 -7.91
C SER A 299 -27.89 20.81 -8.47
N THR A 300 -28.66 21.89 -8.32
CA THR A 300 -28.29 23.24 -8.77
C THR A 300 -27.00 23.69 -8.09
N ILE A 301 -25.97 24.02 -8.88
CA ILE A 301 -24.68 24.50 -8.37
C ILE A 301 -24.90 25.93 -7.85
N LYS A 302 -24.55 26.20 -6.59
CA LYS A 302 -24.72 27.51 -5.92
C LYS A 302 -23.72 28.58 -6.39
N ALA A 303 -23.10 28.41 -7.56
CA ALA A 303 -22.12 29.37 -8.10
C ALA A 303 -22.82 30.66 -8.56
N LYS A 304 -22.25 31.82 -8.24
CA LYS A 304 -22.80 33.12 -8.67
C LYS A 304 -22.37 33.45 -10.10
N SER A 305 -21.19 33.00 -10.52
CA SER A 305 -20.69 33.16 -11.89
C SER A 305 -21.10 32.01 -12.83
N PRO A 306 -21.57 32.30 -14.07
CA PRO A 306 -21.85 31.28 -15.08
C PRO A 306 -20.60 30.55 -15.58
N GLU A 307 -19.41 31.15 -15.45
CA GLU A 307 -18.14 30.52 -15.81
C GLU A 307 -17.75 29.46 -14.79
N ILE A 308 -17.92 29.75 -13.50
CA ILE A 308 -17.73 28.79 -12.41
C ILE A 308 -18.75 27.67 -12.48
N ALA A 309 -20.00 27.96 -12.86
CA ALA A 309 -21.00 26.92 -13.09
C ALA A 309 -20.57 25.93 -14.19
N LYS A 310 -19.90 26.40 -15.26
CA LYS A 310 -19.33 25.54 -16.30
C LYS A 310 -18.11 24.78 -15.81
N LEU A 311 -17.23 25.41 -15.03
CA LEU A 311 -16.05 24.78 -14.45
C LEU A 311 -16.45 23.64 -13.50
N ALA A 312 -17.42 23.89 -12.62
CA ALA A 312 -17.97 22.91 -11.69
C ALA A 312 -18.72 21.75 -12.38
N GLN A 313 -19.12 21.88 -13.66
CA GLN A 313 -19.63 20.73 -14.42
C GLN A 313 -18.52 19.82 -14.95
N LYS A 314 -17.31 20.34 -15.12
CA LYS A 314 -16.15 19.62 -15.67
C LYS A 314 -15.23 19.08 -14.57
N ASN A 315 -15.13 19.79 -13.45
CA ASN A 315 -14.22 19.47 -12.36
C ASN A 315 -15.00 18.99 -11.11
N PRO A 316 -14.95 17.68 -10.77
CA PRO A 316 -15.62 17.13 -9.60
C PRO A 316 -15.20 17.78 -8.28
N ALA A 317 -13.95 18.21 -8.13
CA ALA A 317 -13.49 18.87 -6.92
C ALA A 317 -14.20 20.23 -6.73
N VAL A 318 -14.27 21.03 -7.80
CA VAL A 318 -15.01 22.30 -7.80
C VAL A 318 -16.50 22.04 -7.59
N GLN A 319 -17.07 21.00 -8.20
CA GLN A 319 -18.46 20.62 -7.97
C GLN A 319 -18.75 20.28 -6.50
N PHE A 320 -17.85 19.53 -5.85
CA PHE A 320 -17.92 19.17 -4.45
C PHE A 320 -17.89 20.40 -3.54
N LEU A 321 -17.01 21.37 -3.82
CA LEU A 321 -16.93 22.64 -3.10
C LEU A 321 -18.30 23.31 -3.00
N TYR A 322 -18.93 23.56 -4.15
CA TYR A 322 -20.18 24.32 -4.22
C TYR A 322 -21.41 23.56 -3.73
N ARG A 323 -21.41 22.23 -3.83
CA ARG A 323 -22.57 21.41 -3.44
C ARG A 323 -22.56 21.02 -1.97
N LYS A 324 -21.41 20.67 -1.42
CA LYS A 324 -21.30 20.08 -0.08
C LYS A 324 -20.51 21.02 0.86
N LEU A 325 -19.28 21.38 0.49
CA LEU A 325 -18.36 22.07 1.42
C LEU A 325 -18.82 23.47 1.83
N ILE A 326 -19.36 24.27 0.92
CA ILE A 326 -19.89 25.61 1.27
C ILE A 326 -21.02 25.52 2.31
N GLY A 327 -21.88 24.50 2.18
CA GLY A 327 -22.93 24.25 3.17
C GLY A 327 -22.34 24.01 4.57
N TRP A 328 -21.28 23.20 4.62
CA TRP A 328 -20.56 22.89 5.84
C TRP A 328 -19.83 24.10 6.44
N LEU A 329 -19.20 24.93 5.62
CA LEU A 329 -18.51 26.15 6.05
C LEU A 329 -19.48 27.21 6.61
N ASN A 330 -20.75 27.18 6.20
CA ASN A 330 -21.76 28.14 6.66
C ASN A 330 -22.51 27.72 7.93
N GLU A 331 -22.31 26.51 8.41
CA GLU A 331 -22.86 26.07 9.70
C GLU A 331 -22.01 26.65 10.85
N ASP A 332 -22.52 27.72 11.48
CA ASP A 332 -21.83 28.66 12.41
C ASP A 332 -21.24 28.05 13.69
N GLN A 333 -21.37 26.74 13.89
CA GLN A 333 -21.11 26.09 15.19
C GLN A 333 -20.01 25.03 15.16
N ARG A 334 -19.33 24.83 14.03
CA ARG A 334 -18.26 23.82 13.94
C ARG A 334 -16.96 24.38 14.54
N LYS A 335 -16.49 23.78 15.64
CA LYS A 335 -15.18 24.09 16.27
C LYS A 335 -13.98 23.73 15.37
N ASP A 336 -14.22 22.93 14.34
CA ASP A 336 -13.22 22.30 13.46
C ASP A 336 -13.11 22.95 12.07
N ALA A 337 -13.48 24.23 11.95
CA ALA A 337 -13.57 24.88 10.64
C ALA A 337 -12.21 24.96 9.88
N GLY A 338 -11.07 24.87 10.58
CA GLY A 338 -9.75 24.70 9.96
C GLY A 338 -9.63 23.47 9.05
N PHE A 339 -10.22 22.33 9.44
CA PHE A 339 -10.18 21.12 8.61
C PHE A 339 -11.04 21.25 7.33
N LEU A 340 -12.12 22.05 7.38
CA LEU A 340 -12.92 22.36 6.19
C LEU A 340 -12.15 23.25 5.22
N VAL A 341 -11.35 24.19 5.74
CA VAL A 341 -10.43 25.01 4.93
C VAL A 341 -9.37 24.12 4.27
N ASP A 342 -8.85 23.10 4.96
CA ASP A 342 -7.88 22.15 4.38
C ASP A 342 -8.48 21.34 3.23
N ILE A 343 -9.74 20.93 3.36
CA ILE A 343 -10.49 20.28 2.29
C ILE A 343 -10.71 21.24 1.10
N LEU A 344 -10.94 22.52 1.38
CA LEU A 344 -11.05 23.55 0.35
C LEU A 344 -9.75 23.66 -0.47
N TYR A 345 -8.60 23.76 0.19
CA TYR A 345 -7.29 23.80 -0.50
C TYR A 345 -7.01 22.51 -1.27
N SER A 346 -7.41 21.36 -0.72
CA SER A 346 -7.34 20.07 -1.41
C SER A 346 -8.11 20.06 -2.72
N ALA A 347 -9.33 20.60 -2.73
CA ALA A 347 -10.11 20.73 -3.96
C ALA A 347 -9.51 21.75 -4.95
N LEU A 348 -8.95 22.87 -4.46
CA LEU A 348 -8.28 23.86 -5.31
C LEU A 348 -7.01 23.30 -5.99
N ARG A 349 -6.28 22.39 -5.33
CA ARG A 349 -5.15 21.67 -5.95
C ARG A 349 -5.56 20.83 -7.15
N CYS A 350 -6.83 20.45 -7.25
CA CYS A 350 -7.38 19.73 -8.42
C CYS A 350 -7.85 20.65 -9.56
N CYS A 351 -7.65 21.97 -9.48
CA CYS A 351 -7.85 22.88 -10.61
C CYS A 351 -6.64 22.85 -11.56
N ASP A 352 -6.88 23.01 -12.86
CA ASP A 352 -5.87 22.81 -13.90
C ASP A 352 -4.90 24.00 -14.01
N SER A 353 -5.31 25.19 -13.54
CA SER A 353 -4.48 26.40 -13.60
C SER A 353 -4.66 27.33 -12.39
N ASP A 354 -3.68 28.22 -12.17
CA ASP A 354 -3.79 29.28 -11.15
C ASP A 354 -4.94 30.24 -11.44
N VAL A 355 -5.28 30.44 -12.71
CA VAL A 355 -6.42 31.25 -13.13
C VAL A 355 -7.72 30.63 -12.63
N GLU A 356 -7.92 29.33 -12.86
CA GLU A 356 -9.10 28.62 -12.34
C GLU A 356 -9.19 28.68 -10.81
N ARG A 357 -8.06 28.50 -10.10
CA ARG A 357 -8.03 28.60 -8.64
C ARG A 357 -8.44 29.99 -8.17
N LYS A 358 -7.90 31.04 -8.82
CA LYS A 358 -8.24 32.43 -8.55
C LYS A 358 -9.72 32.69 -8.82
N ASP A 359 -10.26 32.24 -9.94
CA ASP A 359 -11.66 32.46 -10.30
C ASP A 359 -12.61 31.79 -9.30
N VAL A 360 -12.27 30.58 -8.86
CA VAL A 360 -13.03 29.88 -7.81
C VAL A 360 -12.98 30.66 -6.49
N LEU A 361 -11.79 31.11 -6.05
CA LEU A 361 -11.66 31.92 -4.84
C LEU A 361 -12.41 33.25 -4.94
N ASP A 362 -12.30 33.96 -6.06
CA ASP A 362 -12.99 35.22 -6.32
C ASP A 362 -14.52 35.03 -6.32
N ASP A 363 -15.04 33.90 -6.83
CA ASP A 363 -16.47 33.57 -6.73
C ASP A 363 -16.88 33.17 -5.31
N LEU A 364 -16.03 32.42 -4.57
CA LEU A 364 -16.29 32.08 -3.17
C LEU A 364 -16.40 33.32 -2.28
N THR A 365 -15.59 34.36 -2.50
CA THR A 365 -15.73 35.64 -1.76
C THR A 365 -17.07 36.35 -2.05
N LYS A 366 -17.66 36.06 -3.22
CA LYS A 366 -18.97 36.59 -3.61
C LYS A 366 -20.09 35.72 -3.09
N VAL A 367 -19.89 34.41 -2.92
CA VAL A 367 -20.87 33.52 -2.27
C VAL A 367 -21.04 33.97 -0.81
N ASP A 368 -22.26 33.85 -0.26
CA ASP A 368 -22.58 34.26 1.11
C ASP A 368 -21.92 33.31 2.14
N LEU A 369 -20.58 33.32 2.18
CA LEU A 369 -19.77 32.68 3.21
C LEU A 369 -19.76 33.57 4.45
N LYS A 370 -19.91 32.96 5.63
CA LYS A 370 -19.83 33.71 6.89
C LYS A 370 -18.43 34.29 7.08
N CYS A 371 -18.34 35.50 7.64
CA CYS A 371 -17.07 36.22 7.83
C CYS A 371 -16.01 35.41 8.59
N ASN A 372 -16.42 34.58 9.57
CA ASN A 372 -15.51 33.72 10.31
C ASN A 372 -14.83 32.67 9.41
N SER A 373 -15.57 32.11 8.45
CA SER A 373 -15.06 31.13 7.50
C SER A 373 -14.09 31.78 6.50
N LEU A 374 -14.36 33.03 6.10
CA LEU A 374 -13.46 33.81 5.25
C LEU A 374 -12.16 34.19 5.97
N LEU A 375 -12.22 34.57 7.25
CA LEU A 375 -11.04 34.89 8.05
C LEU A 375 -10.10 33.69 8.20
N GLN A 376 -10.64 32.49 8.43
CA GLN A 376 -9.82 31.27 8.53
C GLN A 376 -9.15 30.89 7.21
N VAL A 377 -9.79 31.14 6.07
CA VAL A 377 -9.15 30.98 4.75
C VAL A 377 -7.99 31.96 4.60
N ILE A 378 -8.15 33.20 5.05
CA ILE A 378 -7.10 34.25 4.97
C ILE A 378 -5.92 33.94 5.92
N GLU A 379 -6.20 33.52 7.15
CA GLU A 379 -5.17 33.21 8.17
C GLU A 379 -4.25 32.06 7.75
N LYS A 380 -4.73 31.12 6.92
CA LYS A 380 -3.90 29.98 6.46
C LYS A 380 -2.93 30.34 5.33
N VAL A 381 -3.14 31.47 4.64
CA VAL A 381 -2.29 31.96 3.54
C VAL A 381 -1.22 32.96 4.04
N SER A 382 -1.43 33.53 5.24
CA SER A 382 -0.50 34.46 5.90
C SER A 382 0.58 33.70 6.65
#